data_AF-K8E807-F1
#
_entry.id   AF-K8E807-F1
#
_cell.length_a   1.000
_cell.length_b   1.000
_cell.length_c   1.000
_cell.angle_alpha   90.00
_cell.angle_beta   90.00
_cell.angle_gamma   90.00
#
_symmetry.space_group_name_H-M   'P 1'
#
loop_
_entity.id
_entity.type
_entity.pdbx_description
1 polymer ?
#
loop_
_entity_poly.entity_id
_entity_poly.type
_entity_poly.pdbx_seq_one_letter_code
_entity_poly.pdbx_strand_id
1 'polypeptide(L)'
;MKRKSLMAIIISSIMLLSYCMNAFAGIVTPQVDYPDITSSFSQKMISNAANIAYYAQVEKGQGTYPLATGEYFASKVKSGGAWDYKRTYGTSSLYYFKGNIKSGEDLGNMHYGYVGRAAGFSSTILKTAAGAYQIYSGTSYIGWYNSYFDDPRDQTQITYGISLWDNNTLLSSSMSAESLIETLSVEEKEKIKQQVIEDVKKIKEKQKNKE
;
A
#
# COMPACT_ATOMS: atom_id res chain seq x y z
N MET A 1 -37.37 23.59 -88.50
CA MET A 1 -36.12 24.11 -89.10
C MET A 1 -35.65 25.32 -88.28
N LYS A 2 -34.36 25.36 -87.95
CA LYS A 2 -33.57 26.37 -87.20
C LYS A 2 -33.47 26.21 -85.66
N ARG A 3 -32.19 26.13 -85.27
CA ARG A 3 -31.57 25.96 -83.95
C ARG A 3 -31.32 27.33 -83.26
N LYS A 4 -30.89 27.22 -81.99
CA LYS A 4 -30.15 28.18 -81.11
C LYS A 4 -31.08 28.99 -80.18
N SER A 5 -30.83 29.15 -78.89
CA SER A 5 -29.57 29.15 -78.15
C SER A 5 -29.75 28.70 -76.68
N LEU A 6 -28.66 28.13 -76.15
CA LEU A 6 -28.39 27.82 -74.74
C LEU A 6 -28.46 29.09 -73.87
N MET A 7 -29.04 28.99 -72.68
CA MET A 7 -28.56 29.76 -71.53
C MET A 7 -28.79 28.94 -70.25
N ALA A 8 -27.67 28.53 -69.65
CA ALA A 8 -27.63 27.84 -68.37
C ALA A 8 -27.73 28.87 -67.23
N ILE A 9 -28.62 28.64 -66.28
CA ILE A 9 -28.55 29.25 -64.95
C ILE A 9 -28.81 28.14 -63.94
N ILE A 10 -27.74 27.79 -63.22
CA ILE A 10 -27.69 26.86 -62.09
C ILE A 10 -28.04 27.67 -60.84
N ILE A 11 -29.13 27.37 -60.13
CA ILE A 11 -29.23 27.65 -58.68
C ILE A 11 -29.99 26.51 -57.98
N SER A 12 -29.17 25.64 -57.38
CA SER A 12 -29.29 24.99 -56.08
C SER A 12 -30.68 24.64 -55.51
N SER A 13 -30.95 23.34 -55.54
CA SER A 13 -31.95 22.61 -54.77
C SER A 13 -31.59 22.52 -53.28
N ILE A 14 -32.41 23.09 -52.40
CA ILE A 14 -32.43 22.75 -50.96
C ILE A 14 -33.48 21.66 -50.77
N MET A 15 -33.03 20.40 -50.75
CA MET A 15 -33.84 19.29 -50.22
C MET A 15 -33.82 19.37 -48.69
N LEU A 16 -34.99 19.48 -48.08
CA LEU A 16 -35.19 19.16 -46.66
C LEU A 16 -34.96 17.66 -46.46
N LEU A 17 -33.79 17.28 -45.95
CA LEU A 17 -33.60 16.00 -45.28
C LEU A 17 -33.86 16.19 -43.80
N SER A 18 -35.02 15.70 -43.35
CA SER A 18 -35.30 15.47 -41.93
C SER A 18 -34.28 14.46 -41.38
N TYR A 19 -33.28 14.97 -40.66
CA TYR A 19 -32.50 14.17 -39.74
C TYR A 19 -33.31 13.99 -38.45
N CYS A 20 -33.95 12.84 -38.29
CA CYS A 20 -34.31 12.36 -36.95
C CYS A 20 -33.02 11.85 -36.30
N MET A 21 -32.29 12.73 -35.62
CA MET A 21 -31.24 12.29 -34.71
C MET A 21 -31.91 11.76 -33.44
N ASN A 22 -31.80 10.46 -33.19
CA ASN A 22 -31.98 9.92 -31.86
C ASN A 22 -30.85 10.45 -30.99
N ALA A 23 -31.11 11.53 -30.25
CA ALA A 23 -30.28 11.89 -29.11
C ALA A 23 -30.51 10.82 -28.03
N PHE A 24 -29.69 9.77 -28.02
CA PHE A 24 -29.50 8.99 -26.81
C PHE A 24 -28.77 9.92 -25.85
N ALA A 25 -29.54 10.63 -25.02
CA ALA A 25 -29.02 11.30 -23.85
C ALA A 25 -28.53 10.20 -22.91
N GLY A 26 -27.33 9.69 -23.17
CA GLY A 26 -26.61 8.88 -22.20
C GLY A 26 -26.52 9.70 -20.93
N ILE A 27 -27.05 9.17 -19.84
CA ILE A 27 -26.76 9.67 -18.51
C ILE A 27 -25.24 9.60 -18.41
N VAL A 28 -24.54 10.72 -18.57
CA VAL A 28 -23.14 10.83 -18.17
C VAL A 28 -23.19 10.76 -16.65
N THR A 29 -23.12 9.54 -16.12
CA THR A 29 -22.82 9.37 -14.70
C THR A 29 -21.49 10.07 -14.49
N PRO A 30 -21.38 11.06 -13.56
CA PRO A 30 -20.08 11.64 -13.28
C PRO A 30 -19.16 10.50 -12.87
N GLN A 31 -18.13 10.25 -13.68
CA GLN A 31 -17.06 9.34 -13.30
C GLN A 31 -16.44 9.95 -12.04
N VAL A 32 -16.71 9.33 -10.89
CA VAL A 32 -16.12 9.78 -9.63
C VAL A 32 -14.62 9.55 -9.78
N ASP A 33 -13.89 10.65 -9.95
CA ASP A 33 -12.44 10.62 -10.08
C ASP A 33 -11.83 10.56 -8.68
N TYR A 34 -11.17 9.45 -8.36
CA TYR A 34 -10.49 9.26 -7.09
C TYR A 34 -9.03 9.70 -7.21
N PRO A 35 -8.40 10.25 -6.15
CA PRO A 35 -7.00 10.61 -6.23
C PRO A 35 -6.11 9.38 -6.50
N ASP A 36 -5.21 9.47 -7.48
CA ASP A 36 -4.17 8.47 -7.71
C ASP A 36 -2.99 8.71 -6.77
N ILE A 37 -2.78 7.77 -5.87
CA ILE A 37 -1.72 7.82 -4.85
C ILE A 37 -0.63 6.77 -5.12
N THR A 38 -0.60 6.16 -6.30
CA THR A 38 0.31 5.06 -6.64
C THR A 38 1.75 5.41 -6.29
N SER A 39 2.26 6.54 -6.78
CA SER A 39 3.65 6.95 -6.56
C SER A 39 3.92 7.30 -5.10
N SER A 40 3.09 8.15 -4.49
CA SER A 40 3.31 8.65 -3.13
C SER A 40 3.15 7.55 -2.06
N PHE A 41 2.19 6.65 -2.25
CA PHE A 41 2.00 5.51 -1.35
C PHE A 41 3.07 4.44 -1.56
N SER A 42 3.49 4.16 -2.81
CA SER A 42 4.60 3.23 -3.07
C SER A 42 5.90 3.70 -2.43
N GLN A 43 6.24 5.00 -2.53
CA GLN A 43 7.40 5.57 -1.86
C GLN A 43 7.32 5.37 -0.34
N LYS A 44 6.15 5.59 0.26
CA LYS A 44 5.92 5.37 1.69
C LYS A 44 6.11 3.90 2.09
N MET A 45 5.59 2.96 1.29
CA MET A 45 5.78 1.52 1.49
C MET A 45 7.26 1.14 1.41
N ILE A 46 7.98 1.64 0.41
CA ILE A 46 9.42 1.42 0.20
C ILE A 46 10.23 1.95 1.38
N SER A 47 10.02 3.20 1.81
CA SER A 47 10.74 3.79 2.94
C SER A 47 10.48 3.03 4.25
N ASN A 48 9.23 2.67 4.52
CA ASN A 48 8.87 1.90 5.73
C ASN A 48 9.44 0.47 5.69
N ALA A 49 9.47 -0.15 4.51
CA ALA A 49 10.09 -1.46 4.31
C ALA A 49 11.62 -1.41 4.52
N ALA A 50 12.31 -0.40 3.97
CA ALA A 50 13.74 -0.21 4.19
C ALA A 50 14.06 0.00 5.68
N ASN A 51 13.27 0.84 6.36
CA ASN A 51 13.39 1.10 7.79
C ASN A 51 13.32 -0.19 8.62
N ILE A 52 12.28 -1.00 8.42
CA ILE A 52 12.10 -2.22 9.22
C ILE A 52 13.03 -3.36 8.80
N ALA A 53 13.39 -3.46 7.52
CA ALA A 53 14.37 -4.44 7.04
C ALA A 53 15.73 -4.20 7.71
N TYR A 54 16.17 -2.94 7.77
CA TYR A 54 17.39 -2.58 8.47
C TYR A 54 17.27 -2.77 10.00
N TYR A 55 16.13 -2.42 10.60
CA TYR A 55 15.85 -2.72 12.01
C TYR A 55 16.03 -4.21 12.32
N ALA A 56 15.40 -5.07 11.52
CA ALA A 56 15.48 -6.52 11.65
C ALA A 56 16.90 -7.06 11.44
N GLN A 57 17.65 -6.50 10.48
CA GLN A 57 19.05 -6.86 10.24
C GLN A 57 19.92 -6.55 11.46
N VAL A 58 19.78 -5.37 12.07
CA VAL A 58 20.52 -4.99 13.26
C VAL A 58 20.13 -5.89 14.44
N GLU A 59 18.84 -6.14 14.64
CA GLU A 59 18.36 -6.98 15.74
C GLU A 59 18.86 -8.43 15.64
N LYS A 60 18.92 -9.00 14.43
CA LYS A 60 19.50 -10.35 14.21
C LYS A 60 20.93 -10.41 14.76
N GLY A 61 21.73 -9.35 14.58
CA GLY A 61 23.07 -9.25 15.17
C GLY A 61 23.10 -9.11 16.70
N GLN A 62 21.98 -8.82 17.35
CA GLN A 62 21.84 -8.69 18.81
C GLN A 62 21.27 -9.95 19.48
N GLY A 63 20.75 -10.90 18.69
CA GLY A 63 20.29 -12.21 19.15
C GLY A 63 18.87 -12.25 19.72
N THR A 64 18.04 -11.21 19.54
CA THR A 64 16.66 -11.18 20.06
C THR A 64 15.59 -11.28 18.97
N TYR A 65 15.98 -11.21 17.69
CA TYR A 65 15.02 -11.31 16.58
C TYR A 65 14.18 -12.60 16.69
N PRO A 66 12.85 -12.55 16.50
CA PRO A 66 12.06 -11.41 16.00
C PRO A 66 11.43 -10.50 17.06
N LEU A 67 11.87 -10.53 18.33
CA LEU A 67 11.13 -9.91 19.43
C LEU A 67 11.05 -8.38 19.33
N ALA A 68 12.18 -7.68 19.28
CA ALA A 68 12.20 -6.22 19.21
C ALA A 68 11.63 -5.71 17.87
N THR A 69 11.93 -6.39 16.76
CA THR A 69 11.34 -6.08 15.44
C THR A 69 9.82 -6.24 15.49
N GLY A 70 9.32 -7.28 16.14
CA GLY A 70 7.90 -7.52 16.32
C GLY A 70 7.21 -6.47 17.19
N GLU A 71 7.82 -6.09 18.32
CA GLU A 71 7.32 -4.99 19.17
C GLU A 71 7.28 -3.66 18.40
N TYR A 72 8.36 -3.35 17.67
CA TYR A 72 8.44 -2.15 16.83
C TYR A 72 7.36 -2.16 15.75
N PHE A 73 7.23 -3.24 14.98
CA PHE A 73 6.22 -3.40 13.95
C PHE A 73 4.81 -3.19 14.50
N ALA A 74 4.45 -3.92 15.57
CA ALA A 74 3.16 -3.81 16.23
C ALA A 74 2.89 -2.38 16.73
N SER A 75 3.91 -1.70 17.29
CA SER A 75 3.77 -0.31 17.75
C SER A 75 3.47 0.68 16.63
N LYS A 76 3.89 0.39 15.40
CA LYS A 76 3.67 1.25 14.23
C LYS A 76 2.30 1.02 13.59
N VAL A 77 1.87 -0.24 13.46
CA VAL A 77 0.63 -0.61 12.75
C VAL A 77 -0.62 -0.56 13.63
N LYS A 78 -0.48 -0.58 14.97
CA LYS A 78 -1.63 -0.45 15.88
C LYS A 78 -2.42 0.85 15.61
N SER A 79 -3.68 0.87 16.06
CA SER A 79 -4.50 2.08 16.06
C SER A 79 -3.77 3.27 16.70
N GLY A 80 -3.74 4.40 16.00
CA GLY A 80 -3.00 5.62 16.40
C GLY A 80 -1.49 5.55 16.21
N GLY A 81 -0.96 4.42 15.73
CA GLY A 81 0.44 4.27 15.33
C GLY A 81 0.74 5.04 14.04
N ALA A 82 2.04 5.20 13.74
CA ALA A 82 2.48 5.97 12.59
C ALA A 82 2.08 5.36 11.23
N TRP A 83 1.71 4.08 11.19
CA TRP A 83 1.28 3.34 10.00
C TRP A 83 -0.22 3.00 10.04
N ASP A 84 -0.99 3.66 10.90
CA ASP A 84 -2.46 3.58 10.91
C ASP A 84 -3.05 4.41 9.76
N TYR A 85 -3.04 3.82 8.57
CA TYR A 85 -3.53 4.47 7.36
C TYR A 85 -5.05 4.63 7.31
N LYS A 86 -5.81 3.91 8.15
CA LYS A 86 -7.25 4.15 8.33
C LYS A 86 -7.49 5.57 8.86
N ARG A 87 -6.57 6.11 9.66
CA ARG A 87 -6.64 7.51 10.14
C ARG A 87 -6.13 8.54 9.14
N THR A 88 -5.06 8.23 8.40
CA THR A 88 -4.45 9.19 7.46
C THR A 88 -5.25 9.34 6.17
N TYR A 89 -5.76 8.23 5.64
CA TYR A 89 -6.50 8.21 4.38
C TYR A 89 -8.02 8.10 4.60
N GLY A 90 -8.47 7.82 5.83
CA GLY A 90 -9.88 7.61 6.14
C GLY A 90 -10.33 6.19 5.77
N THR A 91 -11.01 5.52 6.69
CA THR A 91 -11.38 4.09 6.57
C THR A 91 -12.05 3.76 5.23
N SER A 92 -13.02 4.57 4.79
CA SER A 92 -13.82 4.32 3.59
C SER A 92 -13.51 5.23 2.40
N SER A 93 -12.57 6.17 2.53
CA SER A 93 -12.18 7.04 1.42
C SER A 93 -11.49 6.22 0.33
N LEU A 94 -11.79 6.50 -0.93
CA LEU A 94 -11.34 5.71 -2.07
C LEU A 94 -10.24 6.41 -2.86
N TYR A 95 -9.27 5.63 -3.32
CA TYR A 95 -8.08 6.08 -4.05
C TYR A 95 -7.75 5.12 -5.19
N TYR A 96 -7.09 5.62 -6.24
CA TYR A 96 -6.42 4.74 -7.20
C TYR A 96 -5.03 4.36 -6.69
N PHE A 97 -4.74 3.06 -6.73
CA PHE A 97 -3.41 2.50 -6.52
C PHE A 97 -3.15 1.41 -7.57
N LYS A 98 -2.15 1.63 -8.43
CA LYS A 98 -1.81 0.77 -9.58
C LYS A 98 -3.07 0.42 -10.40
N GLY A 99 -3.89 1.44 -10.72
CA GLY A 99 -5.12 1.31 -11.51
C GLY A 99 -6.29 0.61 -10.80
N ASN A 100 -6.16 0.26 -9.52
CA ASN A 100 -7.23 -0.37 -8.74
C ASN A 100 -7.76 0.59 -7.68
N ILE A 101 -9.08 0.56 -7.44
CA ILE A 101 -9.70 1.33 -6.35
C ILE A 101 -9.39 0.66 -5.01
N LYS A 102 -8.89 1.45 -4.05
CA LYS A 102 -8.53 1.02 -2.69
C LYS A 102 -9.13 1.98 -1.66
N SER A 103 -9.70 1.44 -0.58
CA SER A 103 -10.04 2.23 0.59
C SER A 103 -8.82 2.53 1.46
N GLY A 104 -8.89 3.48 2.39
CA GLY A 104 -7.82 3.70 3.38
C GLY A 104 -7.54 2.46 4.23
N GLU A 105 -8.56 1.64 4.49
CA GLU A 105 -8.42 0.32 5.09
C GLU A 105 -7.64 -0.65 4.19
N ASP A 106 -7.97 -0.72 2.90
CA ASP A 106 -7.22 -1.57 1.97
C ASP A 106 -5.74 -1.19 1.91
N LEU A 107 -5.44 0.12 1.92
CA LEU A 107 -4.08 0.64 1.93
C LEU A 107 -3.33 0.23 3.20
N GLY A 108 -3.99 0.28 4.37
CA GLY A 108 -3.45 -0.19 5.64
C GLY A 108 -3.09 -1.68 5.62
N ASN A 109 -4.01 -2.51 5.15
CA ASN A 109 -3.84 -3.96 5.08
C ASN A 109 -2.77 -4.37 4.05
N MET A 110 -2.75 -3.70 2.90
CA MET A 110 -1.70 -3.89 1.89
C MET A 110 -0.31 -3.47 2.40
N HIS A 111 -0.23 -2.34 3.11
CA HIS A 111 1.02 -1.90 3.74
C HIS A 111 1.53 -2.88 4.79
N TYR A 112 0.64 -3.36 5.66
CA TYR A 112 0.94 -4.36 6.67
C TYR A 112 1.61 -5.60 6.07
N GLY A 113 1.01 -6.16 5.00
CA GLY A 113 1.58 -7.30 4.29
C GLY A 113 2.96 -7.01 3.71
N TYR A 114 3.12 -5.90 2.98
CA TYR A 114 4.37 -5.54 2.33
C TYR A 114 5.52 -5.31 3.33
N VAL A 115 5.29 -4.47 4.34
CA VAL A 115 6.32 -4.09 5.32
C VAL A 115 6.60 -5.24 6.30
N GLY A 116 5.59 -6.04 6.65
CA GLY A 116 5.79 -7.24 7.44
C GLY A 116 6.69 -8.27 6.75
N ARG A 117 6.57 -8.44 5.43
CA ARG A 117 7.48 -9.30 4.66
C ARG A 117 8.90 -8.75 4.64
N ALA A 118 9.06 -7.43 4.49
CA ALA A 118 10.35 -6.75 4.58
C ALA A 118 11.04 -6.93 5.94
N ALA A 119 10.28 -7.03 7.02
CA ALA A 119 10.79 -7.33 8.36
C ALA A 119 11.31 -8.77 8.50
N GLY A 120 11.05 -9.65 7.51
CA GLY A 120 11.42 -11.06 7.52
C GLY A 120 10.34 -11.99 8.08
N PHE A 121 9.12 -11.52 8.31
CA PHE A 121 8.01 -12.37 8.76
C PHE A 121 7.46 -13.20 7.61
N SER A 122 7.11 -14.46 7.88
CA SER A 122 6.54 -15.36 6.86
C SER A 122 5.13 -14.92 6.44
N SER A 123 4.73 -15.29 5.22
CA SER A 123 3.35 -15.07 4.74
C SER A 123 2.32 -15.69 5.69
N THR A 124 2.60 -16.89 6.22
CA THR A 124 1.74 -17.57 7.20
C THR A 124 1.57 -16.76 8.49
N ILE A 125 2.66 -16.17 9.01
CA ILE A 125 2.59 -15.35 10.21
C ILE A 125 1.76 -14.09 9.97
N LEU A 126 1.92 -13.44 8.82
CA LEU A 126 1.19 -12.21 8.48
C LEU A 126 -0.29 -12.44 8.14
N LYS A 127 -0.67 -13.66 7.76
CA LYS A 127 -2.04 -14.03 7.39
C LYS A 127 -2.87 -14.60 8.53
N THR A 128 -2.27 -14.84 9.69
CA THR A 128 -2.98 -15.46 10.81
C THR A 128 -2.97 -14.54 12.02
N ALA A 129 -4.12 -14.40 12.67
CA ALA A 129 -4.21 -13.72 13.97
C ALA A 129 -3.28 -14.38 15.01
N ALA A 130 -3.14 -15.70 14.97
CA ALA A 130 -2.18 -16.43 15.81
C ALA A 130 -0.72 -16.07 15.48
N GLY A 131 -0.37 -15.89 14.21
CA GLY A 131 0.95 -15.42 13.80
C GLY A 131 1.21 -13.96 14.19
N ALA A 132 0.23 -13.08 14.00
CA ALA A 132 0.27 -11.71 14.51
C ALA A 132 0.44 -11.69 16.04
N TYR A 133 -0.22 -12.61 16.75
CA TYR A 133 -0.04 -12.82 18.18
C TYR A 133 1.39 -13.32 18.53
N GLN A 134 2.00 -14.19 17.72
CA GLN A 134 3.39 -14.64 17.92
C GLN A 134 4.42 -13.51 17.69
N ILE A 135 4.18 -12.62 16.72
CA ILE A 135 4.93 -11.35 16.60
C ILE A 135 4.77 -10.51 17.88
N TYR A 136 3.58 -10.58 18.50
CA TYR A 136 3.14 -9.74 19.61
C TYR A 136 3.48 -10.24 21.02
N SER A 137 3.65 -11.54 21.27
CA SER A 137 3.73 -12.16 22.62
C SER A 137 4.93 -11.74 23.49
N GLY A 138 5.68 -10.73 23.06
CA GLY A 138 6.59 -9.93 23.90
C GLY A 138 5.93 -8.74 24.65
N THR A 139 4.66 -8.39 24.38
CA THR A 139 4.04 -7.10 24.82
C THR A 139 2.68 -7.22 25.55
N SER A 140 2.16 -6.09 26.07
CA SER A 140 1.00 -5.98 26.97
C SER A 140 -0.32 -5.42 26.37
N TYR A 141 -0.45 -5.27 25.05
CA TYR A 141 -1.69 -4.77 24.40
C TYR A 141 -2.31 -5.73 23.33
N ILE A 142 -3.27 -6.55 23.74
CA ILE A 142 -3.79 -7.72 22.99
C ILE A 142 -4.64 -7.42 21.72
N GLY A 143 -5.04 -6.17 21.47
CA GLY A 143 -6.09 -5.87 20.47
C GLY A 143 -5.66 -5.29 19.12
N TRP A 144 -4.36 -5.06 18.88
CA TRP A 144 -3.91 -4.27 17.72
C TRP A 144 -4.16 -4.94 16.36
N TYR A 145 -4.22 -6.28 16.32
CA TYR A 145 -4.33 -7.05 15.09
C TYR A 145 -5.78 -7.35 14.69
N ASN A 146 -6.76 -7.08 15.57
CA ASN A 146 -8.14 -7.53 15.39
C ASN A 146 -8.79 -7.02 14.09
N SER A 147 -8.39 -5.83 13.62
CA SER A 147 -8.95 -5.20 12.41
C SER A 147 -8.23 -5.55 11.10
N TYR A 148 -7.36 -6.57 11.12
CA TYR A 148 -6.60 -7.05 9.95
C TYR A 148 -7.05 -8.47 9.52
N PHE A 149 -7.92 -9.11 10.32
CA PHE A 149 -8.29 -10.51 10.17
C PHE A 149 -9.80 -10.73 10.29
N ASP A 150 -10.59 -9.66 10.37
CA ASP A 150 -12.03 -9.69 10.60
C ASP A 150 -12.84 -9.72 9.29
N ASP A 151 -12.32 -9.21 8.17
CA ASP A 151 -12.95 -9.28 6.85
C ASP A 151 -12.11 -10.12 5.85
N PRO A 152 -12.72 -11.01 5.03
CA PRO A 152 -12.05 -11.66 3.89
C PRO A 152 -11.30 -10.69 2.94
N ARG A 153 -11.76 -9.45 2.84
CA ARG A 153 -11.11 -8.36 2.10
C ARG A 153 -9.75 -8.01 2.70
N ASP A 154 -9.59 -8.04 4.02
CA ASP A 154 -8.31 -7.76 4.68
C ASP A 154 -7.27 -8.79 4.25
N GLN A 155 -7.65 -10.07 4.22
CA GLN A 155 -6.79 -11.16 3.75
C GLN A 155 -6.37 -10.98 2.30
N THR A 156 -7.27 -10.46 1.47
CA THR A 156 -6.97 -10.17 0.06
C THR A 156 -5.94 -9.05 -0.05
N GLN A 157 -6.07 -7.97 0.71
CA GLN A 157 -5.12 -6.85 0.66
C GLN A 157 -3.78 -7.19 1.32
N ILE A 158 -3.77 -7.92 2.43
CA ILE A 158 -2.54 -8.44 3.05
C ILE A 158 -1.80 -9.34 2.06
N THR A 159 -2.52 -10.27 1.39
CA THR A 159 -1.94 -11.11 0.34
C THR A 159 -1.38 -10.27 -0.80
N TYR A 160 -2.10 -9.24 -1.23
CA TYR A 160 -1.64 -8.34 -2.28
C TYR A 160 -0.35 -7.61 -1.86
N GLY A 161 -0.29 -7.05 -0.65
CA GLY A 161 0.92 -6.46 -0.08
C GLY A 161 2.11 -7.42 -0.03
N ILE A 162 1.89 -8.65 0.42
CA ILE A 162 2.90 -9.72 0.41
C ILE A 162 3.41 -9.96 -1.01
N SER A 163 2.52 -10.06 -1.99
CA SER A 163 2.90 -10.29 -3.39
C SER A 163 3.68 -9.13 -3.99
N LEU A 164 3.36 -7.89 -3.62
CA LEU A 164 4.11 -6.71 -4.07
C LEU A 164 5.57 -6.76 -3.62
N TRP A 165 5.82 -7.27 -2.41
CA TRP A 165 7.16 -7.48 -1.87
C TRP A 165 7.84 -8.67 -2.54
N ASP A 166 7.23 -9.85 -2.49
CA ASP A 166 7.83 -11.09 -2.98
C ASP A 166 8.15 -11.03 -4.50
N ASN A 167 7.39 -10.25 -5.27
CA ASN A 167 7.58 -10.06 -6.71
C ASN A 167 8.34 -8.77 -7.07
N ASN A 168 8.92 -8.04 -6.11
CA ASN A 168 9.63 -6.76 -6.32
C ASN A 168 8.85 -5.73 -7.15
N THR A 169 7.53 -5.72 -7.05
CA THR A 169 6.63 -4.99 -7.98
C THR A 169 6.57 -3.47 -7.73
N LEU A 170 7.11 -3.01 -6.61
CA LEU A 170 7.27 -1.58 -6.30
C LEU A 170 8.70 -1.07 -6.49
N LEU A 171 9.67 -1.97 -6.61
CA LEU A 171 11.05 -1.62 -6.85
C LEU A 171 11.26 -1.40 -8.36
N SER A 172 12.05 -0.40 -8.72
CA SER A 172 12.63 -0.32 -10.08
C SER A 172 13.33 -1.64 -10.37
N SER A 173 13.28 -2.13 -11.61
CA SER A 173 13.87 -3.40 -12.08
C SER A 173 15.38 -3.58 -11.81
N SER A 174 16.02 -2.60 -11.18
CA SER A 174 17.42 -2.56 -10.77
C SER A 174 17.66 -2.61 -9.24
N MET A 175 16.63 -2.77 -8.41
CA MET A 175 16.75 -2.72 -6.94
C MET A 175 16.33 -4.04 -6.27
N SER A 176 17.20 -4.60 -5.41
CA SER A 176 16.96 -5.80 -4.58
C SER A 176 16.57 -5.43 -3.14
N ALA A 177 16.22 -6.42 -2.31
CA ALA A 177 15.98 -6.22 -0.87
C ALA A 177 17.22 -5.65 -0.14
N GLU A 178 18.44 -6.04 -0.53
CA GLU A 178 19.68 -5.40 -0.05
C GLU A 178 19.76 -3.93 -0.48
N SER A 179 19.36 -3.59 -1.71
CA SER A 179 19.44 -2.22 -2.22
C SER A 179 18.39 -1.28 -1.61
N LEU A 180 17.31 -1.80 -1.02
CA LEU A 180 16.36 -1.02 -0.22
C LEU A 180 17.01 -0.40 1.01
N ILE A 181 17.90 -1.13 1.69
CA ILE A 181 18.62 -0.60 2.86
C ILE A 181 19.63 0.47 2.42
N GLU A 182 20.15 0.39 1.20
CA GLU A 182 21.03 1.42 0.62
C GLU A 182 20.30 2.74 0.37
N THR A 183 18.96 2.75 0.27
CA THR A 183 18.21 4.02 0.15
C THR A 183 18.18 4.82 1.45
N LEU A 184 18.50 4.21 2.60
CA LEU A 184 18.58 4.92 3.88
C LEU A 184 19.89 5.70 3.97
N SER A 185 19.80 6.96 4.40
CA SER A 185 20.96 7.79 4.69
C SER A 185 21.79 7.20 5.85
N VAL A 186 23.05 7.61 5.96
CA VAL A 186 23.92 7.20 7.08
C VAL A 186 23.30 7.63 8.42
N GLU A 187 22.72 8.82 8.48
CA GLU A 187 22.06 9.36 9.67
C GLU A 187 20.80 8.57 10.02
N GLU A 188 20.01 8.16 9.02
CA GLU A 188 18.83 7.31 9.23
C GLU A 188 19.22 5.94 9.77
N LYS A 189 20.25 5.32 9.18
CA LYS A 189 20.81 4.04 9.66
C LYS A 189 21.29 4.16 11.10
N GLU A 190 22.00 5.21 11.45
CA GLU A 190 22.49 5.37 12.82
C GLU A 190 21.33 5.55 13.81
N LYS A 191 20.32 6.36 13.48
CA LYS A 191 19.11 6.51 14.31
C LYS A 191 18.38 5.19 14.51
N ILE A 192 18.17 4.41 13.45
CA ILE A 192 17.52 3.10 13.54
C ILE A 192 18.34 2.16 14.41
N LYS A 193 19.66 2.12 14.22
CA LYS A 193 20.56 1.27 15.01
C LYS A 193 20.49 1.59 16.50
N GLN A 194 20.50 2.87 16.87
CA GLN A 194 20.37 3.28 18.27
C GLN A 194 19.02 2.88 18.87
N GLN A 195 17.93 3.04 18.11
CA GLN A 195 16.60 2.58 18.52
C GLN A 195 16.58 1.06 18.77
N VAL A 196 17.18 0.27 17.87
CA VAL A 196 17.26 -1.20 18.02
C VAL A 196 18.01 -1.57 19.29
N ILE A 197 19.16 -0.95 19.56
CA ILE A 197 19.96 -1.24 20.76
C ILE A 197 19.15 -1.00 22.03
N GLU A 198 18.43 0.12 22.10
CA GLU A 198 17.60 0.47 23.26
C GLU A 198 16.42 -0.50 23.44
N ASP A 199 15.73 -0.85 22.36
CA ASP A 199 14.60 -1.78 22.43
C ASP A 199 15.05 -3.20 22.79
N VAL A 200 16.18 -3.67 22.22
CA VAL A 200 16.82 -4.95 22.59
C VAL A 200 17.16 -4.99 24.07
N LYS A 201 17.70 -3.90 24.63
CA LYS A 201 18.01 -3.81 26.06
C LYS A 201 16.76 -4.02 26.91
N LYS A 202 15.66 -3.33 26.59
CA LYS A 202 14.36 -3.49 27.28
C LYS A 202 13.84 -4.92 27.17
N ILE A 203 13.95 -5.56 26.00
CA ILE A 203 13.56 -6.97 25.82
C ILE A 203 14.36 -7.88 26.76
N LYS A 204 15.69 -7.76 26.77
CA LYS A 204 16.56 -8.59 27.62
C LYS A 204 16.29 -8.37 29.12
N GLU A 205 15.98 -7.15 29.53
CA GLU A 205 15.58 -6.85 30.91
C GLU A 205 14.24 -7.48 31.29
N LYS A 206 13.22 -7.40 30.41
CA LYS A 206 11.92 -8.06 30.61
C LYS A 206 12.07 -9.59 30.72
N GLN A 207 12.98 -10.20 29.96
CA GLN A 207 13.23 -11.65 30.01
C GLN A 207 13.84 -12.07 31.35
N LYS A 208 14.84 -11.33 31.84
CA LYS A 208 15.46 -11.59 33.14
C LYS A 208 14.49 -11.51 34.32
N ASN A 209 13.51 -10.62 34.26
CA ASN A 209 12.52 -10.43 35.34
C ASN A 209 11.40 -11.48 35.34
N LYS A 210 11.40 -12.43 34.38
CA LYS A 210 10.44 -13.55 34.30
C LYS A 210 11.02 -14.88 34.79
N GLU A 211 12.34 -14.93 35.00
CA GLU A 211 13.08 -16.06 35.59
C GLU A 211 13.20 -15.89 37.11
#